data_AF-A0A2N2ZRR1-F1
#
_entry.id   AF-A0A2N2ZRR1-F1
#
_cell.length_a   1.000
_cell.length_b   1.000
_cell.length_c   1.000
_cell.angle_alpha   90.00
_cell.angle_beta   90.00
_cell.angle_gamma   90.00
#
_symmetry.space_group_name_H-M   'P 1'
#
loop_
_entity.id
_entity.type
_entity.pdbx_description
1 polymer ?
#
loop_
_entity_poly.entity_id
_entity_poly.type
_entity_poly.pdbx_seq_one_letter_code
_entity_poly.pdbx_strand_id
1 'polypeptide(L)'
;MMVVAWSTVYAQPPAATLDQIRNGRYDAPISPANWVNGNVNQQQAHMVEGYSVPYRVVMTNMPVGTTVNLILEYDTRHSGANALDFLTGYYNLEPHDIWGHPAEIVNPVLEFPQFTMGAEAQIPIDTPQNTPTQTFFNNFMLANPDLDYMSLWGATPSGDSFEYITEGPLTGNVSSTRFQVSFTVVESTVVLAWGGHIARWDDWEPFGELSAGGINGSPYHTRTINWDIPKNNLGNQDRSMQAAVVLRYFTCEFEVGSPVCTNTLVTAQNSEYIDVPNIPNTYEWEITVQNGTNATPLTGTGPNFQFNAGPSPGTLTLMHTVSMPYGNGYISRECFQDVVVTGGPTCLITPLPDLDLCPGTTQTYDAPGGAYTYLWSITGNASIQGAFDAPSVTVLAGSNCGMSYTLTLKLTDEVGCESTCSETYMVDDDVPPVITDLEDIMLQGCNAEWPAAPTTTWTDNCSAGGTITGVAGNPVIVGCTQYIDYTFNVSDACGNAAVPTVTRVTRMYDVTDPIIVEVADYTLEGCNTAWPEVVSTT
;
A
#
# COMPACT_ATOMS: atom_id res chain seq x y z
N MET A 1 -65.27 15.89 69.89
CA MET A 1 -65.43 15.29 68.55
C MET A 1 -64.07 14.69 68.20
N MET A 2 -63.99 13.35 68.23
CA MET A 2 -62.74 12.61 68.05
C MET A 2 -62.39 12.64 66.56
N VAL A 3 -61.29 13.28 66.17
CA VAL A 3 -60.80 13.26 64.80
C VAL A 3 -60.22 11.86 64.56
N VAL A 4 -60.98 11.04 63.84
CA VAL A 4 -60.53 9.73 63.37
C VAL A 4 -59.52 9.99 62.25
N ALA A 5 -58.23 9.80 62.55
CA ALA A 5 -57.21 9.70 61.52
C ALA A 5 -57.45 8.40 60.75
N TRP A 6 -57.87 8.52 59.49
CA TRP A 6 -57.92 7.39 58.57
C TRP A 6 -56.49 7.00 58.22
N SER A 7 -55.90 6.07 58.96
CA SER A 7 -54.72 5.36 58.46
C SER A 7 -55.20 4.46 57.31
N THR A 8 -54.81 4.77 56.09
CA THR A 8 -54.90 3.82 54.97
C THR A 8 -54.12 2.56 55.36
N VAL A 9 -54.85 1.50 55.69
CA VAL A 9 -54.28 0.18 55.94
C VAL A 9 -53.95 -0.40 54.57
N TYR A 10 -52.68 -0.30 54.16
CA TYR A 10 -52.15 -1.06 53.03
C TYR A 10 -52.38 -2.56 53.31
N ALA A 11 -53.13 -3.25 52.45
CA ALA A 11 -53.41 -4.69 52.59
C ALA A 11 -52.11 -5.53 52.49
N GLN A 12 -51.11 -5.01 51.78
CA GLN A 12 -49.69 -5.38 51.80
C GLN A 12 -48.87 -4.11 51.52
N PRO A 13 -47.68 -3.93 52.13
CA PRO A 13 -46.84 -2.76 51.89
C PRO A 13 -46.32 -2.74 50.44
N PRO A 14 -46.09 -1.55 49.85
CA PRO A 14 -45.44 -1.41 48.55
C PRO A 14 -44.09 -2.13 48.52
N ALA A 15 -43.80 -2.84 47.43
CA ALA A 15 -42.57 -3.61 47.26
C ALA A 15 -42.00 -3.43 45.86
N ALA A 16 -40.68 -3.50 45.72
CA ALA A 16 -39.99 -3.44 44.43
C ALA A 16 -39.13 -4.69 44.23
N THR A 17 -38.89 -5.05 42.97
CA THR A 17 -37.99 -6.14 42.57
C THR A 17 -37.16 -5.63 41.40
N LEU A 18 -35.87 -5.48 41.64
CA LEU A 18 -34.89 -5.15 40.61
C LEU A 18 -34.44 -6.45 39.93
N ASP A 19 -34.61 -6.52 38.62
CA ASP A 19 -34.19 -7.62 37.77
C ASP A 19 -33.22 -7.13 36.69
N GLN A 20 -32.40 -8.06 36.20
CA GLN A 20 -31.59 -7.90 34.98
C GLN A 20 -31.81 -9.10 34.07
N ILE A 21 -31.41 -9.01 32.80
CA ILE A 21 -31.67 -10.09 31.85
C ILE A 21 -30.72 -11.28 32.00
N ARG A 22 -31.22 -12.44 31.59
CA ARG A 22 -30.46 -13.62 31.16
C ARG A 22 -30.91 -14.02 29.77
N ASN A 23 -30.15 -13.60 28.77
CA ASN A 23 -30.37 -13.95 27.36
C ASN A 23 -29.73 -15.29 26.97
N GLY A 24 -29.20 -16.06 27.93
CA GLY A 24 -28.62 -17.38 27.67
C GLY A 24 -27.16 -17.30 27.22
N ARG A 25 -26.56 -18.45 26.95
CA ARG A 25 -25.23 -18.51 26.35
C ARG A 25 -25.34 -18.14 24.86
N TYR A 26 -24.27 -17.63 24.27
CA TYR A 26 -24.24 -17.30 22.84
C TYR A 26 -24.55 -18.52 21.94
N ASP A 27 -24.20 -19.74 22.38
CA ASP A 27 -24.47 -20.99 21.67
C ASP A 27 -25.81 -21.65 22.04
N ALA A 28 -26.56 -21.04 22.96
CA ALA A 28 -27.88 -21.46 23.40
C ALA A 28 -28.69 -20.23 23.86
N PRO A 29 -29.00 -19.29 22.95
CA PRO A 29 -29.68 -18.05 23.29
C PRO A 29 -31.12 -18.29 23.75
N ILE A 30 -31.63 -17.41 24.61
CA ILE A 30 -32.98 -17.46 25.17
C ILE A 30 -33.74 -16.21 24.72
N SER A 31 -34.78 -16.41 23.89
CA SER A 31 -35.61 -15.33 23.37
C SER A 31 -37.10 -15.70 23.48
N PRO A 32 -37.95 -14.88 24.13
CA PRO A 32 -37.60 -13.68 24.90
C PRO A 32 -36.68 -13.96 26.08
N ALA A 33 -35.78 -13.03 26.39
CA ALA A 33 -34.82 -13.15 27.47
C ALA A 33 -35.54 -13.27 28.83
N ASN A 34 -34.96 -14.07 29.74
CA ASN A 34 -35.51 -14.25 31.08
C ASN A 34 -35.12 -13.06 31.97
N TRP A 35 -36.04 -12.61 32.82
CA TRP A 35 -35.75 -11.64 33.87
C TRP A 35 -35.41 -12.34 35.17
N VAL A 36 -34.34 -11.91 35.84
CA VAL A 36 -33.90 -12.55 37.08
C VAL A 36 -33.54 -11.56 38.17
N ASN A 37 -33.95 -11.91 39.39
CA ASN A 37 -33.52 -11.28 40.63
C ASN A 37 -32.21 -11.92 41.12
N GLY A 38 -31.11 -11.73 40.39
CA GLY A 38 -29.82 -12.28 40.80
C GLY A 38 -28.67 -11.96 39.86
N ASN A 39 -27.46 -12.23 40.32
CA ASN A 39 -26.25 -11.97 39.54
C ASN A 39 -26.19 -12.84 38.28
N VAL A 40 -25.53 -12.31 37.25
CA VAL A 40 -25.41 -12.92 35.93
C VAL A 40 -23.96 -13.26 35.64
N ASN A 41 -23.73 -14.48 35.15
CA ASN A 41 -22.43 -14.99 34.73
C ASN A 41 -22.45 -15.39 33.25
N GLN A 42 -21.29 -15.73 32.70
CA GLN A 42 -21.12 -16.06 31.27
C GLN A 42 -21.90 -17.31 30.82
N GLN A 43 -22.38 -18.17 31.74
CA GLN A 43 -23.25 -19.29 31.40
C GLN A 43 -24.73 -18.90 31.27
N GLN A 44 -25.07 -17.64 31.56
CA GLN A 44 -26.43 -17.16 31.70
C GLN A 44 -26.76 -16.00 30.77
N ALA A 45 -25.75 -15.32 30.23
CA ALA A 45 -25.88 -14.22 29.31
C ALA A 45 -24.65 -14.10 28.40
N HIS A 46 -24.80 -13.36 27.32
CA HIS A 46 -23.72 -12.91 26.45
C HIS A 46 -24.03 -11.48 25.98
N MET A 47 -23.02 -10.62 26.04
CA MET A 47 -23.12 -9.18 25.76
C MET A 47 -21.85 -8.73 25.05
N VAL A 48 -21.90 -7.58 24.41
CA VAL A 48 -20.74 -6.93 23.81
C VAL A 48 -20.57 -5.55 24.43
N GLU A 49 -19.34 -5.05 24.51
CA GLU A 49 -19.11 -3.62 24.78
C GLU A 49 -19.93 -2.73 23.83
N GLY A 50 -20.53 -1.66 24.35
CA GLY A 50 -21.46 -0.80 23.62
C GLY A 50 -22.93 -1.27 23.62
N TYR A 51 -23.22 -2.51 24.06
CA TYR A 51 -24.59 -2.90 24.37
C TYR A 51 -25.07 -2.20 25.64
N SER A 52 -26.37 -2.28 25.91
CA SER A 52 -26.91 -1.90 27.21
C SER A 52 -27.45 -3.10 27.96
N VAL A 53 -26.99 -3.29 29.19
CA VAL A 53 -27.55 -4.31 30.10
C VAL A 53 -28.98 -3.90 30.42
N PRO A 54 -30.00 -4.68 30.04
CA PRO A 54 -31.37 -4.31 30.34
C PRO A 54 -31.70 -4.62 31.79
N TYR A 55 -32.28 -3.62 32.43
CA TYR A 55 -32.74 -3.66 33.80
C TYR A 55 -34.22 -3.34 33.84
N ARG A 56 -34.90 -3.92 34.83
CA ARG A 56 -36.26 -3.48 35.18
C ARG A 56 -36.44 -3.45 36.68
N VAL A 57 -37.31 -2.56 37.14
CA VAL A 57 -37.86 -2.59 38.49
C VAL A 57 -39.35 -2.83 38.39
N VAL A 58 -39.79 -3.98 38.90
CA VAL A 58 -41.20 -4.30 39.07
C VAL A 58 -41.63 -3.84 40.45
N MET A 59 -42.59 -2.93 40.52
CA MET A 59 -43.15 -2.41 41.75
C MET A 59 -44.59 -2.88 41.92
N THR A 60 -44.93 -3.38 43.10
CA THR A 60 -46.24 -3.97 43.41
C THR A 60 -46.85 -3.36 44.66
N ASN A 61 -48.17 -3.47 44.78
CA ASN A 61 -48.95 -2.84 45.86
C ASN A 61 -48.75 -1.32 45.93
N MET A 62 -48.52 -0.69 44.77
CA MET A 62 -48.25 0.74 44.67
C MET A 62 -49.51 1.57 45.00
N PRO A 63 -49.39 2.68 45.75
CA PRO A 63 -50.52 3.53 46.06
C PRO A 63 -50.94 4.35 44.83
N VAL A 64 -52.07 4.00 44.21
CA VAL A 64 -52.59 4.72 43.03
C VAL A 64 -52.85 6.20 43.36
N GLY A 65 -52.43 7.08 42.44
CA GLY A 65 -52.57 8.53 42.56
C GLY A 65 -51.46 9.22 43.34
N THR A 66 -50.48 8.49 43.89
CA THR A 66 -49.32 9.11 44.55
C THR A 66 -48.19 9.33 43.56
N THR A 67 -47.51 10.47 43.69
CA THR A 67 -46.21 10.70 43.08
C THR A 67 -45.14 9.95 43.85
N VAL A 68 -44.23 9.30 43.13
CA VAL A 68 -43.12 8.52 43.65
C VAL A 68 -41.84 9.05 43.02
N ASN A 69 -40.84 9.29 43.86
CA ASN A 69 -39.46 9.62 43.49
C ASN A 69 -38.59 8.40 43.81
N LEU A 70 -38.21 7.64 42.78
CA LEU A 70 -37.37 6.44 42.89
C LEU A 70 -35.92 6.81 42.60
N ILE A 71 -35.01 6.55 43.55
CA ILE A 71 -33.58 6.76 43.42
C ILE A 71 -32.90 5.43 43.13
N LEU A 72 -32.14 5.41 42.04
CA LEU A 72 -31.36 4.28 41.54
C LEU A 72 -29.89 4.68 41.44
N GLU A 73 -29.01 3.68 41.37
CA GLU A 73 -27.57 3.88 41.20
C GLU A 73 -27.01 2.83 40.25
N TYR A 74 -26.00 3.20 39.48
CA TYR A 74 -25.16 2.28 38.72
C TYR A 74 -23.68 2.55 39.01
N ASP A 75 -22.84 1.51 38.90
CA ASP A 75 -21.39 1.68 39.03
C ASP A 75 -20.78 2.14 37.71
N THR A 76 -20.15 3.32 37.76
CA THR A 76 -19.46 3.94 36.64
C THR A 76 -18.04 3.42 36.48
N ARG A 77 -17.37 3.12 37.61
CA ARG A 77 -16.04 2.51 37.61
C ARG A 77 -15.97 1.35 38.59
N HIS A 78 -15.20 0.33 38.24
CA HIS A 78 -14.83 -0.78 39.12
C HIS A 78 -13.43 -1.29 38.80
N SER A 79 -12.64 -1.61 39.83
CA SER A 79 -11.23 -2.04 39.70
C SER A 79 -10.37 -1.12 38.80
N GLY A 80 -10.70 0.16 38.71
CA GLY A 80 -9.98 1.12 37.88
C GLY A 80 -10.36 1.11 36.40
N ALA A 81 -11.41 0.39 35.99
CA ALA A 81 -11.94 0.41 34.63
C ALA A 81 -13.37 1.00 34.60
N ASN A 82 -13.79 1.54 33.45
CA ASN A 82 -15.14 2.07 33.23
C ASN A 82 -16.12 0.91 33.01
N ALA A 83 -17.17 0.83 33.83
CA ALA A 83 -18.15 -0.24 33.78
C ALA A 83 -19.37 0.19 32.97
N LEU A 84 -20.36 0.84 33.62
CA LEU A 84 -21.50 1.43 32.93
C LEU A 84 -21.28 2.93 32.80
N ASP A 85 -21.29 3.51 31.61
CA ASP A 85 -20.96 4.93 31.42
C ASP A 85 -22.20 5.84 31.49
N PHE A 86 -23.29 5.47 30.81
CA PHE A 86 -24.55 6.21 30.81
C PHE A 86 -25.78 5.31 30.73
N LEU A 87 -26.97 5.92 30.80
CA LEU A 87 -28.25 5.22 30.70
C LEU A 87 -28.83 5.32 29.28
N THR A 88 -29.61 4.32 28.91
CA THR A 88 -30.27 4.18 27.61
C THR A 88 -31.64 3.52 27.79
N GLY A 89 -32.39 3.36 26.72
CA GLY A 89 -33.50 2.43 26.63
C GLY A 89 -33.08 0.98 26.88
N TYR A 90 -34.02 0.13 27.26
CA TYR A 90 -33.72 -1.26 27.66
C TYR A 90 -33.30 -2.16 26.49
N TYR A 91 -33.47 -1.74 25.24
CA TYR A 91 -33.28 -2.62 24.08
C TYR A 91 -32.13 -2.19 23.18
N ASN A 92 -30.90 -2.44 23.63
CA ASN A 92 -29.68 -2.17 22.88
C ASN A 92 -28.77 -3.41 22.86
N LEU A 93 -29.00 -4.29 21.90
CA LEU A 93 -28.20 -5.51 21.68
C LEU A 93 -27.58 -5.54 20.28
N GLU A 94 -27.48 -4.39 19.62
CA GLU A 94 -26.89 -4.25 18.28
C GLU A 94 -25.51 -3.57 18.36
N PRO A 95 -24.56 -3.94 17.48
CA PRO A 95 -24.65 -4.96 16.42
C PRO A 95 -24.63 -6.39 17.00
N HIS A 96 -25.50 -7.29 16.51
CA HIS A 96 -25.65 -8.67 17.03
C HIS A 96 -25.12 -9.78 16.12
N ASP A 97 -24.61 -9.43 14.94
CA ASP A 97 -24.09 -10.36 13.94
C ASP A 97 -22.94 -11.23 14.46
N ILE A 98 -22.15 -10.71 15.40
CA ILE A 98 -21.01 -11.39 16.02
C ILE A 98 -21.35 -12.73 16.68
N TRP A 99 -22.60 -12.94 17.09
CA TRP A 99 -23.02 -14.17 17.78
C TRP A 99 -23.51 -15.27 16.83
N GLY A 100 -23.73 -14.97 15.55
CA GLY A 100 -24.24 -15.94 14.58
C GLY A 100 -25.73 -16.30 14.76
N HIS A 101 -26.48 -15.51 15.54
CA HIS A 101 -27.94 -15.58 15.66
C HIS A 101 -28.55 -14.17 15.70
N PRO A 102 -29.87 -14.00 15.54
CA PRO A 102 -30.53 -12.70 15.73
C PRO A 102 -30.50 -12.25 17.19
N ALA A 103 -30.59 -10.93 17.42
CA ALA A 103 -30.72 -10.36 18.76
C ALA A 103 -31.90 -10.94 19.54
N GLU A 104 -31.71 -11.23 20.83
CA GLU A 104 -32.81 -11.71 21.67
C GLU A 104 -33.89 -10.64 21.83
N ILE A 105 -35.13 -11.07 22.05
CA ILE A 105 -36.22 -10.17 22.40
C ILE A 105 -36.11 -9.86 23.90
N VAL A 106 -35.99 -8.59 24.27
CA VAL A 106 -36.13 -8.13 25.65
C VAL A 106 -37.56 -7.63 25.85
N ASN A 107 -38.33 -8.34 26.67
CA ASN A 107 -39.72 -7.95 26.98
C ASN A 107 -39.85 -7.63 28.48
N PRO A 108 -39.77 -6.34 28.90
CA PRO A 108 -39.90 -5.95 30.30
C PRO A 108 -41.19 -6.42 30.99
N VAL A 109 -42.25 -6.68 30.22
CA VAL A 109 -43.59 -7.04 30.73
C VAL A 109 -43.97 -8.51 30.48
N LEU A 110 -43.01 -9.40 30.20
CA LEU A 110 -43.22 -10.82 29.86
C LEU A 110 -44.11 -11.61 30.86
N GLU A 111 -44.17 -11.17 32.12
CA GLU A 111 -44.92 -11.81 33.21
C GLU A 111 -46.13 -10.97 33.67
N PHE A 112 -46.41 -9.86 32.99
CA PHE A 112 -47.40 -8.86 33.37
C PHE A 112 -48.39 -8.65 32.21
N PRO A 113 -49.33 -9.60 31.99
CA PRO A 113 -50.20 -9.60 30.82
C PRO A 113 -51.17 -8.42 30.75
N GLN A 114 -51.31 -7.65 31.83
CA GLN A 114 -52.06 -6.39 31.81
C GLN A 114 -51.36 -5.28 31.00
N PHE A 115 -50.05 -5.41 30.76
CA PHE A 115 -49.28 -4.45 29.98
C PHE A 115 -48.98 -4.98 28.58
N THR A 116 -48.78 -4.06 27.65
CA THR A 116 -48.46 -4.34 26.25
C THR A 116 -47.16 -3.62 25.88
N MET A 117 -46.26 -4.33 25.20
CA MET A 117 -45.05 -3.73 24.61
C MET A 117 -45.42 -2.64 23.60
N GLY A 118 -44.69 -1.52 23.59
CA GLY A 118 -44.95 -0.36 22.74
C GLY A 118 -46.06 0.57 23.26
N ALA A 119 -46.65 0.26 24.42
CA ALA A 119 -47.63 1.11 25.10
C ALA A 119 -47.08 1.79 26.36
N GLU A 120 -45.75 1.74 26.56
CA GLU A 120 -45.05 2.44 27.62
C GLU A 120 -45.22 3.96 27.52
N ALA A 121 -45.24 4.62 28.67
CA ALA A 121 -44.85 6.01 28.75
C ALA A 121 -43.32 6.12 28.71
N GLN A 122 -42.81 7.15 28.04
CA GLN A 122 -41.39 7.41 27.90
C GLN A 122 -40.95 8.44 28.95
N ILE A 123 -39.86 8.13 29.66
CA ILE A 123 -39.16 9.06 30.53
C ILE A 123 -37.87 9.45 29.80
N PRO A 124 -37.76 10.67 29.26
CA PRO A 124 -36.53 11.13 28.62
C PRO A 124 -35.34 11.01 29.58
N ILE A 125 -34.19 10.60 29.06
CA ILE A 125 -32.95 10.52 29.84
C ILE A 125 -32.22 11.84 29.68
N ASP A 126 -31.89 12.50 30.78
CA ASP A 126 -31.08 13.72 30.70
C ASP A 126 -29.67 13.39 30.23
N THR A 127 -29.03 14.34 29.56
CA THR A 127 -27.62 14.21 29.17
C THR A 127 -26.73 14.14 30.43
N PRO A 128 -25.79 13.17 30.54
CA PRO A 128 -24.78 13.16 31.58
C PRO A 128 -23.95 14.44 31.59
N GLN A 129 -23.53 14.90 32.77
CA GLN A 129 -22.78 16.16 32.92
C GLN A 129 -21.26 15.92 32.93
N ASN A 130 -20.80 14.71 33.26
CA ASN A 130 -19.37 14.40 33.28
C ASN A 130 -18.80 14.23 31.86
N THR A 131 -17.75 14.99 31.52
CA THR A 131 -16.91 14.75 30.33
C THR A 131 -15.83 13.71 30.68
N PRO A 132 -15.56 12.68 29.85
CA PRO A 132 -16.02 12.46 28.47
C PRO A 132 -17.36 11.75 28.27
N THR A 133 -18.00 11.19 29.30
CA THR A 133 -19.28 10.46 29.19
C THR A 133 -20.35 11.21 28.39
N GLN A 134 -20.47 12.53 28.60
CA GLN A 134 -21.38 13.39 27.83
C GLN A 134 -21.17 13.30 26.31
N THR A 135 -19.92 13.27 25.85
CA THR A 135 -19.60 13.17 24.42
C THR A 135 -20.04 11.83 23.85
N PHE A 136 -19.76 10.74 24.57
CA PHE A 136 -20.14 9.39 24.14
C PHE A 136 -21.66 9.24 24.12
N PHE A 137 -22.35 9.72 25.15
CA PHE A 137 -23.82 9.75 25.20
C PHE A 137 -24.40 10.49 24.00
N ASN A 138 -23.92 11.69 23.71
CA ASN A 138 -24.42 12.49 22.58
C ASN A 138 -24.23 11.77 21.25
N ASN A 139 -23.05 11.19 21.02
CA ASN A 139 -22.77 10.41 19.81
C ASN A 139 -23.68 9.17 19.71
N PHE A 140 -23.87 8.47 20.82
CA PHE A 140 -24.73 7.29 20.90
C PHE A 140 -26.20 7.64 20.62
N MET A 141 -26.75 8.68 21.25
CA MET A 141 -28.15 9.09 21.06
C MET A 141 -28.40 9.69 19.67
N LEU A 142 -27.41 10.34 19.06
CA LEU A 142 -27.49 10.75 17.65
C LEU A 142 -27.63 9.56 16.71
N ALA A 143 -26.95 8.44 17.00
CA ALA A 143 -27.06 7.21 16.22
C ALA A 143 -28.31 6.39 16.57
N ASN A 144 -28.80 6.47 17.81
CA ASN A 144 -29.88 5.64 18.35
C ASN A 144 -30.94 6.48 19.08
N PRO A 145 -31.68 7.36 18.39
CA PRO A 145 -32.63 8.27 19.03
C PRO A 145 -33.77 7.55 19.76
N ASP A 146 -34.11 6.33 19.35
CA ASP A 146 -35.16 5.51 19.98
C ASP A 146 -34.72 4.91 21.34
N LEU A 147 -33.48 5.15 21.77
CA LEU A 147 -32.94 4.70 23.05
C LEU A 147 -32.76 5.84 24.06
N ASP A 148 -33.23 7.06 23.75
CA ASP A 148 -33.08 8.24 24.62
C ASP A 148 -34.17 8.35 25.71
N TYR A 149 -34.72 7.21 26.14
CA TYR A 149 -35.75 7.17 27.17
C TYR A 149 -35.79 5.85 27.95
N MET A 150 -36.22 5.93 29.21
CA MET A 150 -36.65 4.78 30.00
C MET A 150 -38.13 4.48 29.72
N SER A 151 -38.53 3.22 29.82
CA SER A 151 -39.90 2.77 29.54
C SER A 151 -40.68 2.51 30.82
N LEU A 152 -41.89 3.05 30.91
CA LEU A 152 -42.74 3.01 32.11
C LEU A 152 -44.13 2.48 31.80
N TRP A 153 -44.57 1.46 32.53
CA TRP A 153 -45.94 0.94 32.48
C TRP A 153 -46.63 1.06 33.85
N GLY A 154 -47.94 1.27 33.86
CA GLY A 154 -48.74 1.38 35.09
C GLY A 154 -48.60 2.71 35.83
N ALA A 155 -47.89 3.69 35.26
CA ALA A 155 -47.69 5.02 35.82
C ALA A 155 -47.53 6.07 34.71
N THR A 156 -47.62 7.35 35.07
CA THR A 156 -47.39 8.48 34.17
C THR A 156 -46.16 9.26 34.65
N PRO A 157 -45.20 9.60 33.77
CA PRO A 157 -44.05 10.43 34.13
C PRO A 157 -44.47 11.78 34.72
N SER A 158 -43.71 12.28 35.69
CA SER A 158 -43.83 13.67 36.15
C SER A 158 -43.33 14.64 35.08
N GLY A 159 -43.58 15.95 35.26
CA GLY A 159 -43.04 16.97 34.33
C GLY A 159 -41.51 16.99 34.28
N ASP A 160 -40.87 16.91 35.46
CA ASP A 160 -39.43 16.68 35.62
C ASP A 160 -39.24 15.21 36.04
N SER A 161 -39.33 14.29 35.08
CA SER A 161 -39.38 12.85 35.36
C SER A 161 -38.03 12.18 35.60
N PHE A 162 -36.91 12.86 35.29
CA PHE A 162 -35.56 12.33 35.42
C PHE A 162 -34.60 13.41 35.94
N GLU A 163 -33.62 13.00 36.75
CA GLU A 163 -32.51 13.87 37.17
C GLU A 163 -31.29 13.02 37.58
N TYR A 164 -30.08 13.39 37.15
CA TYR A 164 -28.85 12.90 37.75
C TYR A 164 -28.60 13.59 39.10
N ILE A 165 -28.70 12.85 40.22
CA ILE A 165 -28.51 13.39 41.56
C ILE A 165 -27.00 13.57 41.85
N THR A 166 -26.21 12.56 41.50
CA THR A 166 -24.75 12.61 41.63
C THR A 166 -24.12 11.79 40.53
N GLU A 167 -23.16 12.35 39.81
CA GLU A 167 -22.31 11.58 38.91
C GLU A 167 -20.93 11.42 39.53
N GLY A 168 -20.54 10.18 39.81
CA GLY A 168 -19.27 9.87 40.44
C GLY A 168 -18.08 10.24 39.55
N PRO A 169 -16.89 10.46 40.13
CA PRO A 169 -15.70 10.81 39.36
C PRO A 169 -15.35 9.71 38.36
N LEU A 170 -14.90 10.11 37.18
CA LEU A 170 -14.34 9.21 36.17
C LEU A 170 -12.87 8.90 36.45
N THR A 171 -12.48 8.79 37.72
CA THR A 171 -11.10 8.45 38.16
C THR A 171 -11.15 7.53 39.39
N GLY A 172 -10.06 6.81 39.64
CA GLY A 172 -9.94 5.90 40.79
C GLY A 172 -10.55 4.52 40.57
N ASN A 173 -10.57 3.71 41.62
CA ASN A 173 -10.90 2.28 41.52
C ASN A 173 -12.41 2.01 41.41
N VAL A 174 -13.24 2.74 42.15
CA VAL A 174 -14.69 2.52 42.23
C VAL A 174 -15.38 3.87 42.22
N SER A 175 -16.44 3.98 41.43
CA SER A 175 -17.25 5.19 41.30
C SER A 175 -18.67 4.82 40.88
N SER A 176 -19.67 5.60 41.30
CA SER A 176 -21.08 5.34 40.99
C SER A 176 -21.83 6.62 40.63
N THR A 177 -22.86 6.47 39.82
CA THR A 177 -23.78 7.54 39.43
C THR A 177 -25.18 7.22 39.96
N ARG A 178 -25.79 8.20 40.62
CA ARG A 178 -27.17 8.15 41.14
C ARG A 178 -28.08 9.02 40.30
N PHE A 179 -29.27 8.50 40.06
CA PHE A 179 -30.31 9.19 39.31
C PHE A 179 -31.67 8.96 39.96
N GLN A 180 -32.57 9.92 39.76
CA GLN A 180 -33.94 9.88 40.22
C GLN A 180 -34.87 9.71 39.04
N VAL A 181 -35.93 8.92 39.24
CA VAL A 181 -37.06 8.83 38.33
C VAL A 181 -38.33 9.18 39.08
N SER A 182 -39.11 10.10 38.53
CA SER A 182 -40.31 10.66 39.16
C SER A 182 -41.55 10.39 38.32
N PHE A 183 -42.55 9.74 38.92
CA PHE A 183 -43.79 9.37 38.24
C PHE A 183 -45.00 9.35 39.18
N THR A 184 -46.21 9.43 38.62
CA THR A 184 -47.47 9.28 39.33
C THR A 184 -48.08 7.91 39.03
N VAL A 185 -48.40 7.16 40.08
CA VAL A 185 -48.91 5.78 39.99
C VAL A 185 -50.33 5.77 39.43
N VAL A 186 -50.57 4.95 38.40
CA VAL A 186 -51.90 4.77 37.76
C VAL A 186 -52.48 3.39 38.08
N GLU A 187 -51.62 2.38 38.20
CA GLU A 187 -51.98 1.00 38.53
C GLU A 187 -51.22 0.51 39.78
N SER A 188 -51.75 -0.50 40.47
CA SER A 188 -51.09 -1.06 41.66
C SER A 188 -49.79 -1.81 41.35
N THR A 189 -49.55 -2.11 40.08
CA THR A 189 -48.28 -2.63 39.56
C THR A 189 -47.69 -1.61 38.62
N VAL A 190 -46.40 -1.32 38.76
CA VAL A 190 -45.64 -0.42 37.89
C VAL A 190 -44.39 -1.14 37.42
N VAL A 191 -44.04 -1.02 36.14
CA VAL A 191 -42.79 -1.56 35.60
C VAL A 191 -42.00 -0.40 35.01
N LEU A 192 -40.78 -0.20 35.50
CA LEU A 192 -39.80 0.73 34.92
C LEU A 192 -38.67 -0.10 34.30
N ALA A 193 -38.30 0.15 33.04
CA ALA A 193 -37.22 -0.54 32.36
C ALA A 193 -36.25 0.43 31.67
N TRP A 194 -34.96 0.10 31.69
CA TRP A 194 -33.88 0.88 31.09
C TRP A 194 -32.68 0.00 30.74
N GLY A 195 -31.70 0.58 30.05
CA GLY A 195 -30.42 -0.03 29.76
C GLY A 195 -29.29 0.70 30.47
N GLY A 196 -28.38 -0.02 31.12
CA GLY A 196 -27.07 0.52 31.49
C GLY A 196 -26.09 0.27 30.35
N HIS A 197 -25.64 1.33 29.68
CA HIS A 197 -24.71 1.19 28.55
C HIS A 197 -23.35 0.70 29.05
N ILE A 198 -22.83 -0.34 28.41
CA ILE A 198 -21.55 -0.97 28.73
C ILE A 198 -20.46 -0.16 28.05
N ALA A 199 -19.56 0.42 28.85
CA ALA A 199 -18.45 1.21 28.34
C ALA A 199 -17.64 0.43 27.30
N ARG A 200 -17.41 1.06 26.14
CA ARG A 200 -16.66 0.48 25.03
C ARG A 200 -15.21 0.94 25.05
N TRP A 201 -14.29 0.02 24.82
CA TRP A 201 -12.87 0.33 24.77
C TRP A 201 -12.54 1.52 23.87
N ASP A 202 -13.04 1.53 22.63
CA ASP A 202 -12.68 2.53 21.61
C ASP A 202 -13.11 3.96 21.99
N ASP A 203 -14.15 4.12 22.82
CA ASP A 203 -14.56 5.42 23.33
C ASP A 203 -13.55 5.93 24.37
N TRP A 204 -13.05 5.03 25.21
CA TRP A 204 -12.23 5.36 26.38
C TRP A 204 -10.72 5.31 26.13
N GLU A 205 -10.25 4.56 25.12
CA GLU A 205 -8.83 4.45 24.75
C GLU A 205 -8.17 5.81 24.46
N PRO A 206 -8.79 6.74 23.70
CA PRO A 206 -8.22 8.06 23.47
C PRO A 206 -7.96 8.87 24.76
N PHE A 207 -8.58 8.48 25.87
CA PHE A 207 -8.42 9.08 27.19
C PHE A 207 -7.45 8.29 28.09
N GLY A 208 -6.84 7.21 27.59
CA GLY A 208 -5.92 6.36 28.34
C GLY A 208 -6.59 5.50 29.42
N GLU A 209 -7.90 5.28 29.30
CA GLU A 209 -8.72 4.54 30.26
C GLU A 209 -9.22 3.22 29.64
N LEU A 210 -9.49 2.22 30.47
CA LEU A 210 -9.94 0.89 30.03
C LEU A 210 -11.44 0.72 30.30
N SER A 211 -12.15 0.06 29.39
CA SER A 211 -13.46 -0.53 29.67
C SER A 211 -13.33 -1.74 30.61
N ALA A 212 -14.43 -2.10 31.27
CA ALA A 212 -14.48 -3.24 32.17
C ALA A 212 -14.66 -4.59 31.45
N GLY A 213 -14.80 -4.60 30.11
CA GLY A 213 -14.80 -5.80 29.27
C GLY A 213 -13.40 -6.39 29.18
N GLY A 214 -13.00 -7.14 30.20
CA GLY A 214 -11.67 -7.76 30.28
C GLY A 214 -11.05 -7.76 31.68
N ILE A 215 -11.65 -7.07 32.65
CA ILE A 215 -11.24 -7.20 34.05
C ILE A 215 -11.82 -8.46 34.71
N ASN A 216 -11.31 -8.84 35.88
CA ASN A 216 -11.89 -9.93 36.67
C ASN A 216 -13.02 -9.43 37.58
N GLY A 217 -14.04 -10.27 37.80
CA GLY A 217 -15.13 -10.00 38.75
C GLY A 217 -16.45 -9.65 38.08
N SER A 218 -17.30 -8.90 38.80
CA SER A 218 -18.63 -8.48 38.35
C SER A 218 -18.77 -6.97 38.37
N PRO A 219 -18.16 -6.24 37.43
CA PRO A 219 -18.03 -4.78 37.54
C PRO A 219 -19.31 -4.00 37.19
N TYR A 220 -20.25 -4.61 36.49
CA TYR A 220 -21.47 -3.93 36.03
C TYR A 220 -22.55 -4.08 37.08
N HIS A 221 -22.71 -3.05 37.92
CA HIS A 221 -23.72 -3.04 38.96
C HIS A 221 -24.82 -2.01 38.71
N THR A 222 -26.05 -2.38 39.08
CA THR A 222 -27.13 -1.41 39.34
C THR A 222 -27.90 -1.79 40.59
N ARG A 223 -28.45 -0.80 41.28
CA ARG A 223 -29.10 -1.00 42.57
C ARG A 223 -30.21 0.01 42.86
N THR A 224 -31.16 -0.42 43.66
CA THR A 224 -32.21 0.44 44.23
C THR A 224 -31.70 1.10 45.50
N ILE A 225 -31.74 2.44 45.57
CA ILE A 225 -31.23 3.19 46.71
C ILE A 225 -32.35 3.58 47.66
N ASN A 226 -33.38 4.26 47.15
CA ASN A 226 -34.47 4.74 47.98
C ASN A 226 -35.71 5.10 47.15
N TRP A 227 -36.85 5.22 47.83
CA TRP A 227 -38.04 5.89 47.30
C TRP A 227 -38.73 6.67 48.44
N ASP A 228 -39.63 7.59 48.10
CA ASP A 228 -40.34 8.44 49.05
C ASP A 228 -41.70 7.88 49.50
N ILE A 229 -41.92 6.57 49.35
CA ILE A 229 -43.18 5.90 49.73
C ILE A 229 -43.25 5.67 51.25
N PRO A 230 -44.40 5.98 51.90
CA PRO A 230 -44.62 5.67 53.31
C PRO A 230 -44.56 4.16 53.58
N LYS A 231 -43.73 3.75 54.56
CA LYS A 231 -43.30 2.35 54.83
C LYS A 231 -42.37 1.80 53.74
N ASN A 232 -41.17 2.37 53.69
CA ASN A 232 -40.11 2.03 52.75
C ASN A 232 -39.66 0.55 52.85
N ASN A 233 -40.30 -0.30 52.05
CA ASN A 233 -39.98 -1.71 51.87
C ASN A 233 -39.29 -1.98 50.52
N LEU A 234 -38.54 -1.01 49.98
CA LEU A 234 -37.78 -1.16 48.73
C LEU A 234 -36.78 -2.32 48.80
N GLY A 235 -36.21 -2.51 50.00
CA GLY A 235 -35.14 -3.47 50.26
C GLY A 235 -33.80 -3.02 49.67
N ASN A 236 -32.70 -3.58 50.19
CA ASN A 236 -31.38 -3.41 49.56
C ASN A 236 -31.27 -4.43 48.43
N GLN A 237 -31.37 -3.97 47.18
CA GLN A 237 -31.21 -4.80 45.98
C GLN A 237 -30.08 -4.26 45.13
N ASP A 238 -29.12 -5.13 44.81
CA ASP A 238 -28.00 -4.88 43.91
C ASP A 238 -27.90 -6.03 42.91
N ARG A 239 -27.76 -5.70 41.63
CA ARG A 239 -27.58 -6.66 40.55
C ARG A 239 -26.22 -6.44 39.94
N SER A 240 -25.48 -7.53 39.80
CA SER A 240 -24.19 -7.49 39.12
C SER A 240 -24.10 -8.48 37.97
N MET A 241 -23.33 -8.10 36.96
CA MET A 241 -22.99 -8.96 35.82
C MET A 241 -21.48 -9.15 35.77
N GLN A 242 -21.03 -10.38 35.54
CA GLN A 242 -19.62 -10.71 35.39
C GLN A 242 -18.99 -10.04 34.16
N ALA A 243 -17.75 -9.59 34.28
CA ALA A 243 -16.97 -9.07 33.15
C ALA A 243 -16.86 -10.10 32.01
N ALA A 244 -16.76 -11.39 32.35
CA ALA A 244 -16.72 -12.48 31.37
C ALA A 244 -17.98 -12.61 30.49
N VAL A 245 -19.10 -11.98 30.86
CA VAL A 245 -20.31 -11.94 30.00
C VAL A 245 -20.12 -11.00 28.81
N VAL A 246 -19.23 -10.01 28.94
CA VAL A 246 -19.02 -8.96 27.96
C VAL A 246 -17.83 -9.32 27.08
N LEU A 247 -18.11 -9.62 25.82
CA LEU A 247 -17.11 -9.68 24.78
C LEU A 247 -16.69 -8.26 24.43
N ARG A 248 -15.39 -7.99 24.48
CA ARG A 248 -14.84 -6.76 23.92
C ARG A 248 -15.01 -6.80 22.40
N TYR A 249 -15.58 -5.75 21.82
CA TYR A 249 -15.81 -5.71 20.38
C TYR A 249 -14.48 -5.74 19.62
N PHE A 250 -14.46 -6.41 18.47
CA PHE A 250 -13.27 -6.51 17.63
C PHE A 250 -13.63 -6.58 16.15
N THR A 251 -12.69 -6.14 15.32
CA THR A 251 -12.80 -6.14 13.87
C THR A 251 -11.82 -7.13 13.25
N CYS A 252 -12.09 -7.51 11.99
CA CYS A 252 -11.17 -8.29 11.16
C CYS A 252 -10.63 -7.46 9.98
N GLU A 253 -10.89 -6.15 9.97
CA GLU A 253 -10.52 -5.26 8.88
C GLU A 253 -9.00 -5.30 8.67
N PHE A 254 -8.58 -5.23 7.41
CA PHE A 254 -7.18 -5.31 7.06
C PHE A 254 -6.87 -4.42 5.85
N GLU A 255 -5.60 -4.05 5.74
CA GLU A 255 -5.06 -3.35 4.60
C GLU A 255 -4.10 -4.26 3.83
N VAL A 256 -4.10 -4.12 2.51
CA VAL A 256 -3.14 -4.77 1.61
C VAL A 256 -2.26 -3.69 0.99
N GLY A 257 -0.93 -3.86 1.08
CA GLY A 257 0.01 -2.95 0.44
C GLY A 257 -0.26 -2.81 -1.06
N SER A 258 -0.37 -1.56 -1.55
CA SER A 258 -0.67 -1.22 -2.94
C SER A 258 0.44 -0.37 -3.54
N PRO A 259 0.81 -0.54 -4.83
CA PRO A 259 0.23 -1.50 -5.79
C PRO A 259 0.68 -2.95 -5.54
N VAL A 260 -0.11 -3.90 -6.03
CA VAL A 260 0.26 -5.32 -6.04
C VAL A 260 0.70 -5.71 -7.45
N CYS A 261 1.99 -6.02 -7.59
CA CYS A 261 2.60 -6.34 -8.87
C CYS A 261 3.01 -7.82 -8.94
N THR A 262 3.11 -8.38 -10.14
CA THR A 262 3.61 -9.75 -10.32
C THR A 262 5.00 -9.94 -9.71
N ASN A 263 5.25 -11.09 -9.08
CA ASN A 263 6.49 -11.49 -8.42
C ASN A 263 6.96 -10.58 -7.26
N THR A 264 6.12 -9.68 -6.74
CA THR A 264 6.45 -8.87 -5.56
C THR A 264 5.95 -9.51 -4.27
N LEU A 265 6.68 -9.29 -3.18
CA LEU A 265 6.23 -9.63 -1.84
C LEU A 265 5.19 -8.61 -1.38
N VAL A 266 3.97 -9.08 -1.12
CA VAL A 266 2.84 -8.30 -0.62
C VAL A 266 2.71 -8.56 0.87
N THR A 267 2.37 -7.52 1.63
CA THR A 267 1.99 -7.64 3.04
C THR A 267 0.54 -7.19 3.20
N ALA A 268 -0.29 -8.08 3.74
CA ALA A 268 -1.57 -7.74 4.32
C ALA A 268 -1.41 -7.62 5.84
N GLN A 269 -2.03 -6.62 6.45
CA GLN A 269 -1.90 -6.34 7.87
C GLN A 269 -3.26 -5.94 8.44
N ASN A 270 -3.54 -6.35 9.67
CA ASN A 270 -4.75 -5.91 10.37
C ASN A 270 -4.75 -4.37 10.49
N SER A 271 -5.86 -3.73 10.12
CA SER A 271 -6.01 -2.27 10.12
C SER A 271 -5.97 -1.70 11.53
N GLU A 272 -6.38 -2.48 12.53
CA GLU A 272 -6.42 -2.08 13.93
C GLU A 272 -5.70 -3.13 14.76
N TYR A 273 -4.55 -2.74 15.32
CA TYR A 273 -3.77 -3.63 16.19
C TYR A 273 -4.46 -3.75 17.55
N ILE A 274 -5.42 -4.67 17.65
CA ILE A 274 -6.08 -5.02 18.90
C ILE A 274 -5.15 -5.96 19.69
N ASP A 275 -4.06 -5.43 20.26
CA ASP A 275 -3.40 -6.12 21.38
C ASP A 275 -4.23 -5.85 22.62
N VAL A 276 -5.18 -6.75 22.91
CA VAL A 276 -5.79 -6.77 24.24
C VAL A 276 -4.70 -7.22 25.21
N PRO A 277 -4.32 -6.40 26.21
CA PRO A 277 -3.37 -6.86 27.21
C PRO A 277 -3.93 -8.11 27.90
N ASN A 278 -3.21 -9.24 27.77
CA ASN A 278 -3.45 -10.53 28.43
C ASN A 278 -4.48 -11.51 27.82
N ILE A 279 -4.97 -11.30 26.59
CA ILE A 279 -5.67 -12.38 25.83
C ILE A 279 -5.25 -12.30 24.36
N PRO A 280 -4.39 -13.20 23.85
CA PRO A 280 -3.95 -13.13 22.46
C PRO A 280 -5.07 -13.62 21.54
N ASN A 281 -5.56 -12.72 20.67
CA ASN A 281 -6.37 -13.10 19.52
C ASN A 281 -5.59 -14.07 18.64
N THR A 282 -6.29 -14.95 17.93
CA THR A 282 -5.69 -15.75 16.87
C THR A 282 -6.08 -15.16 15.52
N TYR A 283 -5.11 -15.15 14.61
CA TYR A 283 -5.24 -14.58 13.28
C TYR A 283 -4.92 -15.66 12.26
N GLU A 284 -5.85 -15.89 11.33
CA GLU A 284 -5.70 -16.82 10.22
C GLU A 284 -5.97 -16.08 8.92
N TRP A 285 -5.18 -16.40 7.89
CA TRP A 285 -5.27 -15.80 6.58
C TRP A 285 -5.37 -16.88 5.53
N GLU A 286 -6.21 -16.66 4.53
CA GLU A 286 -6.36 -17.57 3.40
C GLU A 286 -6.61 -16.79 2.11
N ILE A 287 -5.89 -17.14 1.05
CA ILE A 287 -6.23 -16.73 -0.31
C ILE A 287 -7.26 -17.73 -0.84
N THR A 288 -8.54 -17.39 -0.72
CA THR A 288 -9.67 -18.30 -1.00
C THR A 288 -9.96 -18.44 -2.50
N VAL A 289 -9.60 -17.43 -3.29
CA VAL A 289 -9.77 -17.41 -4.75
C VAL A 289 -8.50 -16.88 -5.40
N GLN A 290 -8.06 -17.55 -6.48
CA GLN A 290 -7.00 -17.04 -7.36
C GLN A 290 -7.37 -17.27 -8.82
N ASN A 291 -7.36 -16.20 -9.61
CA ASN A 291 -7.57 -16.23 -11.05
C ASN A 291 -6.27 -15.86 -11.76
N GLY A 292 -5.43 -16.85 -12.03
CA GLY A 292 -4.21 -16.71 -12.84
C GLY A 292 -2.95 -16.31 -12.06
N THR A 293 -3.07 -15.70 -10.88
CA THR A 293 -1.93 -15.13 -10.14
C THR A 293 -0.89 -16.16 -9.72
N ASN A 294 -1.33 -17.34 -9.23
CA ASN A 294 -0.49 -18.37 -8.59
C ASN A 294 0.30 -17.80 -7.39
N ALA A 295 -0.36 -16.97 -6.57
CA ALA A 295 0.21 -16.36 -5.39
C ALA A 295 0.48 -17.40 -4.29
N THR A 296 1.58 -17.25 -3.52
CA THR A 296 1.99 -18.21 -2.48
C THR A 296 2.70 -17.54 -1.30
N PRO A 297 2.62 -18.08 -0.06
CA PRO A 297 1.77 -19.20 0.35
C PRO A 297 0.27 -18.86 0.31
N LEU A 298 -0.60 -19.87 0.30
CA LEU A 298 -2.06 -19.66 0.27
C LEU A 298 -2.64 -19.34 1.64
N THR A 299 -1.95 -19.70 2.72
CA THR A 299 -2.42 -19.52 4.09
C THR A 299 -1.32 -18.95 4.97
N GLY A 300 -1.71 -18.27 6.04
CA GLY A 300 -0.79 -17.73 7.03
C GLY A 300 -1.45 -17.53 8.39
N THR A 301 -0.63 -17.18 9.37
CA THR A 301 -1.07 -16.92 10.75
C THR A 301 -0.34 -15.71 11.31
N GLY A 302 -0.93 -15.05 12.30
CA GLY A 302 -0.36 -13.87 12.96
C GLY A 302 -0.96 -12.56 12.43
N PRO A 303 -0.62 -11.41 13.03
CA PRO A 303 -1.29 -10.14 12.74
C PRO A 303 -1.03 -9.60 11.31
N ASN A 304 -0.01 -10.15 10.64
CA ASN A 304 0.38 -9.81 9.29
C ASN A 304 0.52 -11.09 8.46
N PHE A 305 0.15 -10.99 7.18
CA PHE A 305 0.30 -12.06 6.21
C PHE A 305 1.13 -11.59 5.02
N GLN A 306 2.22 -12.31 4.75
CA GLN A 306 3.08 -12.03 3.62
C GLN A 306 2.98 -13.14 2.58
N PHE A 307 2.77 -12.74 1.32
CA PHE A 307 2.71 -13.65 0.19
C PHE A 307 3.35 -13.03 -1.06
N ASN A 308 3.90 -13.85 -1.93
CA ASN A 308 4.30 -13.44 -3.26
C ASN A 308 3.07 -13.44 -4.17
N ALA A 309 2.81 -12.34 -4.88
CA ALA A 309 1.65 -12.17 -5.77
C ALA A 309 1.65 -13.11 -7.00
N GLY A 310 2.76 -13.83 -7.23
CA GLY A 310 2.92 -14.81 -8.29
C GLY A 310 3.26 -14.20 -9.66
N PRO A 311 3.57 -15.04 -10.67
CA PRO A 311 4.22 -14.60 -11.90
C PRO A 311 3.28 -14.00 -12.95
N SER A 312 1.97 -14.05 -12.76
CA SER A 312 0.99 -13.69 -13.79
C SER A 312 -0.03 -12.67 -13.29
N PRO A 313 -0.45 -11.72 -14.14
CA PRO A 313 -1.50 -10.79 -13.77
C PRO A 313 -2.82 -11.52 -13.53
N GLY A 314 -3.68 -10.95 -12.70
CA GLY A 314 -4.96 -11.57 -12.36
C GLY A 314 -5.60 -10.95 -11.14
N THR A 315 -6.51 -11.70 -10.52
CA THR A 315 -7.15 -11.30 -9.26
C THR A 315 -7.05 -12.40 -8.22
N LEU A 316 -7.06 -12.02 -6.95
CA LEU A 316 -7.20 -12.93 -5.83
C LEU A 316 -8.13 -12.32 -4.77
N THR A 317 -8.75 -13.18 -3.97
CA THR A 317 -9.56 -12.76 -2.80
C THR A 317 -8.84 -13.22 -1.55
N LEU A 318 -8.52 -12.29 -0.67
CA LEU A 318 -7.93 -12.57 0.64
C LEU A 318 -9.03 -12.62 1.70
N MET A 319 -9.04 -13.68 2.50
CA MET A 319 -9.86 -13.83 3.68
C MET A 319 -8.98 -13.70 4.92
N HIS A 320 -9.42 -12.89 5.87
CA HIS A 320 -8.79 -12.72 7.18
C HIS A 320 -9.78 -13.12 8.27
N THR A 321 -9.39 -14.08 9.09
CA THR A 321 -10.19 -14.58 10.20
C THR A 321 -9.52 -14.18 11.52
N VAL A 322 -10.20 -13.34 12.30
CA VAL A 322 -9.77 -12.97 13.65
C VAL A 322 -10.65 -13.72 14.63
N SER A 323 -10.04 -14.37 15.62
CA SER A 323 -10.78 -15.08 16.67
C SER A 323 -10.36 -14.63 18.06
N MET A 324 -11.35 -14.33 18.89
CA MET A 324 -11.17 -13.95 20.29
C MET A 324 -11.66 -15.06 21.23
N PRO A 325 -10.89 -15.39 22.28
CA PRO A 325 -11.35 -16.31 23.33
C PRO A 325 -12.62 -15.78 24.02
N TYR A 326 -13.66 -16.61 24.06
CA TYR A 326 -14.89 -16.32 24.80
C TYR A 326 -15.46 -17.61 25.40
N GLY A 327 -15.52 -17.64 26.73
CA GLY A 327 -15.90 -18.83 27.50
C GLY A 327 -14.90 -19.96 27.29
N ASN A 328 -15.39 -21.11 26.84
CA ASN A 328 -14.56 -22.29 26.56
C ASN A 328 -14.19 -22.43 25.07
N GLY A 329 -14.49 -21.43 24.24
CA GLY A 329 -14.28 -21.45 22.80
C GLY A 329 -13.78 -20.11 22.27
N TYR A 330 -14.05 -19.87 20.99
CA TYR A 330 -13.68 -18.65 20.29
C TYR A 330 -14.89 -18.09 19.57
N ILE A 331 -14.96 -16.76 19.51
CA ILE A 331 -15.84 -16.03 18.60
C ILE A 331 -14.95 -15.51 17.47
N SER A 332 -15.38 -15.71 16.23
CA SER A 332 -14.58 -15.41 15.04
C SER A 332 -15.30 -14.44 14.11
N ARG A 333 -14.54 -13.59 13.44
CA ARG A 333 -15.02 -12.72 12.36
C ARG A 333 -14.16 -12.92 11.13
N GLU A 334 -14.82 -12.89 9.97
CA GLU A 334 -14.17 -13.05 8.66
C GLU A 334 -14.37 -11.79 7.84
N CYS A 335 -13.27 -11.29 7.28
CA CYS A 335 -13.24 -10.15 6.38
C CYS A 335 -12.65 -10.58 5.04
N PHE A 336 -13.16 -10.01 3.96
CA PHE A 336 -12.76 -10.35 2.60
C PHE A 336 -12.32 -9.09 1.84
N GLN A 337 -11.24 -9.20 1.07
CA GLN A 337 -10.81 -8.15 0.15
C GLN A 337 -10.33 -8.73 -1.17
N ASP A 338 -10.85 -8.19 -2.27
CA ASP A 338 -10.36 -8.49 -3.61
C ASP A 338 -9.11 -7.67 -3.92
N VAL A 339 -8.07 -8.34 -4.41
CA VAL A 339 -6.77 -7.77 -4.75
C VAL A 339 -6.49 -8.02 -6.24
N VAL A 340 -6.14 -6.94 -6.95
CA VAL A 340 -5.74 -6.99 -8.36
C VAL A 340 -4.23 -7.08 -8.45
N VAL A 341 -3.72 -8.14 -9.07
CA VAL A 341 -2.29 -8.30 -9.36
C VAL A 341 -2.03 -7.81 -10.78
N THR A 342 -1.24 -6.75 -10.88
CA THR A 342 -0.92 -6.11 -12.17
C THR A 342 0.44 -6.59 -12.67
N GLY A 343 0.53 -6.89 -13.96
CA GLY A 343 1.82 -7.15 -14.60
C GLY A 343 2.55 -5.85 -14.85
N GLY A 344 3.87 -5.84 -14.65
CA GLY A 344 4.68 -4.69 -15.07
C GLY A 344 4.62 -4.46 -16.59
N PRO A 345 4.99 -3.26 -17.04
CA PRO A 345 5.05 -2.95 -18.47
C PRO A 345 6.03 -3.86 -19.20
N THR A 346 5.74 -4.19 -20.46
CA THR A 346 6.71 -4.95 -21.28
C THR A 346 7.95 -4.08 -21.50
N CYS A 347 9.11 -4.53 -21.04
CA CYS A 347 10.38 -3.82 -21.21
C CYS A 347 11.12 -4.33 -22.45
N LEU A 348 11.46 -3.42 -23.36
CA LEU A 348 12.25 -3.70 -24.56
C LEU A 348 13.12 -2.47 -24.87
N ILE A 349 14.36 -2.69 -25.33
CA ILE A 349 15.22 -1.62 -25.84
C ILE A 349 15.33 -1.81 -27.35
N THR A 350 14.83 -0.86 -28.13
CA THR A 350 14.89 -0.93 -29.60
C THR A 350 15.94 0.08 -30.11
N PRO A 351 17.05 -0.37 -30.72
CA PRO A 351 17.94 0.55 -31.43
C PRO A 351 17.27 1.08 -32.69
N LEU A 352 17.49 2.35 -33.03
CA LEU A 352 17.16 2.84 -34.37
C LEU A 352 18.01 2.13 -35.44
N PRO A 353 17.49 1.91 -36.67
CA PRO A 353 18.21 1.21 -37.71
C PRO A 353 19.32 2.09 -38.31
N ASP A 354 20.55 1.93 -37.80
CA ASP A 354 21.83 2.13 -38.48
C ASP A 354 22.87 1.26 -37.73
N LEU A 355 23.35 0.18 -38.36
CA LEU A 355 24.68 0.06 -39.02
C LEU A 355 25.85 0.31 -38.05
N ASP A 356 26.74 -0.68 -37.93
CA ASP A 356 28.02 -0.74 -37.21
C ASP A 356 28.28 0.40 -36.19
N LEU A 357 28.27 0.04 -34.90
CA LEU A 357 28.44 0.99 -33.80
C LEU A 357 29.88 1.50 -33.71
N CYS A 358 30.18 2.51 -34.52
CA CYS A 358 31.48 3.11 -34.62
C CYS A 358 31.90 3.84 -33.32
N PRO A 359 33.20 3.80 -32.95
CA PRO A 359 33.72 4.53 -31.79
C PRO A 359 33.47 6.03 -31.88
N GLY A 360 33.02 6.64 -30.78
CA GLY A 360 32.77 8.09 -30.71
C GLY A 360 31.51 8.57 -31.44
N THR A 361 30.69 7.67 -31.99
CA THR A 361 29.41 8.04 -32.61
C THR A 361 28.27 8.06 -31.59
N THR A 362 27.20 8.77 -31.93
CA THR A 362 25.97 8.81 -31.13
C THR A 362 24.92 7.91 -31.73
N GLN A 363 24.28 7.07 -30.91
CA GLN A 363 23.13 6.26 -31.29
C GLN A 363 21.94 6.56 -30.39
N THR A 364 20.73 6.38 -30.92
CA THR A 364 19.48 6.62 -30.17
C THR A 364 18.73 5.31 -29.99
N TYR A 365 18.19 5.14 -28.78
CA TYR A 365 17.46 3.96 -28.34
C TYR A 365 16.07 4.36 -27.88
N ASP A 366 15.08 3.59 -28.31
CA ASP A 366 13.67 3.81 -27.98
C ASP A 366 13.14 2.72 -27.04
N ALA A 367 12.36 3.15 -26.07
CA ALA A 367 11.53 2.32 -25.21
C ALA A 367 10.11 2.18 -25.82
N PRO A 368 9.32 1.18 -25.38
CA PRO A 368 7.91 1.08 -25.71
C PRO A 368 7.16 2.37 -25.36
N GLY A 369 6.32 2.83 -26.28
CA GLY A 369 5.39 3.92 -26.05
C GLY A 369 4.29 3.51 -25.06
N GLY A 370 3.85 4.45 -24.23
CA GLY A 370 2.78 4.24 -23.25
C GLY A 370 2.80 5.31 -22.18
N ALA A 371 1.87 5.24 -21.24
CA ALA A 371 1.87 6.09 -20.06
C ALA A 371 2.81 5.50 -19.00
N TYR A 372 4.11 5.67 -19.21
CA TYR A 372 5.17 5.17 -18.34
C TYR A 372 6.07 6.29 -17.86
N THR A 373 6.70 6.11 -16.70
CA THR A 373 7.92 6.83 -16.37
C THR A 373 9.13 6.00 -16.82
N TYR A 374 10.14 6.69 -17.34
CA TYR A 374 11.32 6.09 -17.95
C TYR A 374 12.53 6.39 -17.08
N LEU A 375 13.44 5.43 -16.94
CA LEU A 375 14.74 5.65 -16.32
C LEU A 375 15.79 4.82 -17.05
N TRP A 376 16.65 5.52 -17.80
CA TRP A 376 17.78 4.95 -18.50
C TRP A 376 19.05 5.04 -17.65
N SER A 377 19.86 3.99 -17.69
CA SER A 377 21.18 3.95 -17.07
C SER A 377 22.17 3.19 -17.95
N ILE A 378 23.45 3.54 -17.86
CA ILE A 378 24.49 2.97 -18.72
C ILE A 378 25.74 2.62 -17.91
N THR A 379 26.40 1.54 -18.30
CA THR A 379 27.70 1.13 -17.77
C THR A 379 28.61 0.68 -18.90
N GLY A 380 29.92 0.83 -18.76
CA GLY A 380 30.90 0.43 -19.78
C GLY A 380 31.35 1.58 -20.70
N ASN A 381 31.71 1.25 -21.94
CA ASN A 381 32.37 2.15 -22.90
C ASN A 381 31.38 3.06 -23.64
N ALA A 382 30.55 3.81 -22.91
CA ALA A 382 29.64 4.82 -23.47
C ALA A 382 29.08 5.75 -22.38
N SER A 383 28.40 6.82 -22.80
CA SER A 383 27.72 7.76 -21.91
C SER A 383 26.38 8.22 -22.48
N ILE A 384 25.36 8.38 -21.62
CA ILE A 384 24.08 8.97 -22.02
C ILE A 384 24.27 10.48 -22.21
N GLN A 385 23.71 10.99 -23.31
CA GLN A 385 23.70 12.40 -23.66
C GLN A 385 22.32 13.00 -23.34
N GLY A 386 22.30 14.00 -22.46
CA GLY A 386 21.07 14.72 -22.12
C GLY A 386 20.19 13.98 -21.10
N ALA A 387 18.87 14.03 -21.34
CA ALA A 387 17.85 13.48 -20.45
C ALA A 387 17.83 11.95 -20.50
N PHE A 388 17.58 11.33 -19.35
CA PHE A 388 17.52 9.87 -19.18
C PHE A 388 16.14 9.40 -18.70
N ASP A 389 15.15 10.27 -18.74
CA ASP A 389 13.79 10.09 -18.23
C ASP A 389 12.71 10.21 -19.34
N ALA A 390 13.12 10.02 -20.59
CA ALA A 390 12.27 10.09 -21.78
C ALA A 390 12.08 8.71 -22.45
N PRO A 391 11.06 8.53 -23.30
CA PRO A 391 10.87 7.30 -24.08
C PRO A 391 12.00 7.02 -25.08
N SER A 392 12.90 7.98 -25.31
CA SER A 392 14.06 7.85 -26.19
C SER A 392 15.30 8.39 -25.47
N VAL A 393 16.45 7.75 -25.66
CA VAL A 393 17.74 8.18 -25.10
C VAL A 393 18.83 8.18 -26.16
N THR A 394 19.66 9.21 -26.17
CA THR A 394 20.85 9.27 -27.02
C THR A 394 22.09 8.86 -26.22
N VAL A 395 22.88 7.95 -26.78
CA VAL A 395 24.10 7.42 -26.18
C VAL A 395 25.29 7.75 -27.07
N LEU A 396 26.34 8.33 -26.48
CA LEU A 396 27.64 8.52 -27.11
C LEU A 396 28.53 7.30 -26.82
N ALA A 397 28.88 6.55 -27.85
CA ALA A 397 29.83 5.45 -27.77
C ALA A 397 31.22 5.96 -27.40
N GLY A 398 31.95 5.20 -26.58
CA GLY A 398 33.33 5.51 -26.23
C GLY A 398 34.27 5.35 -27.43
N SER A 399 35.47 5.93 -27.34
CA SER A 399 36.44 5.92 -28.44
C SER A 399 37.31 4.66 -28.52
N ASN A 400 37.16 3.71 -27.58
CA ASN A 400 37.95 2.49 -27.56
C ASN A 400 37.23 1.38 -28.35
N CYS A 401 37.86 0.86 -29.39
CA CYS A 401 37.35 -0.25 -30.19
C CYS A 401 37.46 -1.58 -29.42
N GLY A 402 36.66 -2.59 -29.81
CA GLY A 402 36.58 -3.89 -29.15
C GLY A 402 36.01 -3.86 -27.73
N MET A 403 35.43 -2.75 -27.28
CA MET A 403 34.86 -2.57 -25.94
C MET A 403 33.35 -2.39 -26.02
N SER A 404 32.61 -2.92 -25.04
CA SER A 404 31.15 -2.84 -24.99
C SER A 404 30.62 -1.91 -23.90
N TYR A 405 29.34 -1.59 -24.01
CA TYR A 405 28.55 -1.00 -22.94
C TYR A 405 27.22 -1.74 -22.77
N THR A 406 26.65 -1.63 -21.57
CA THR A 406 25.33 -2.16 -21.24
C THR A 406 24.38 -1.00 -20.94
N LEU A 407 23.32 -0.91 -21.74
CA LEU A 407 22.22 0.03 -21.55
C LEU A 407 21.10 -0.67 -20.78
N THR A 408 20.61 -0.04 -19.72
CA THR A 408 19.54 -0.57 -18.86
C THR A 408 18.38 0.42 -18.84
N LEU A 409 17.19 -0.10 -19.12
CA LEU A 409 15.94 0.63 -19.09
C LEU A 409 15.08 0.10 -17.93
N LYS A 410 14.57 1.01 -17.11
CA LYS A 410 13.53 0.76 -16.14
C LYS A 410 12.27 1.53 -16.54
N LEU A 411 11.14 0.83 -16.59
CA LEU A 411 9.81 1.36 -16.86
C LEU A 411 8.96 1.22 -15.60
N THR A 412 8.18 2.25 -15.28
CA THR A 412 7.14 2.18 -14.24
C THR A 412 5.81 2.65 -14.82
N ASP A 413 4.75 1.88 -14.63
CA ASP A 413 3.40 2.24 -15.09
C ASP A 413 2.67 3.21 -14.15
N GLU A 414 1.47 3.64 -14.55
CA GLU A 414 0.64 4.57 -13.76
C GLU A 414 0.20 3.99 -12.40
N VAL A 415 0.18 2.67 -12.27
CA VAL A 415 -0.18 1.95 -11.04
C VAL A 415 1.03 1.84 -10.10
N GLY A 416 2.24 1.96 -10.62
CA GLY A 416 3.51 1.88 -9.90
C GLY A 416 4.24 0.53 -10.07
N CYS A 417 3.81 -0.33 -10.98
CA CYS A 417 4.50 -1.59 -11.28
C CYS A 417 5.68 -1.37 -12.22
N GLU A 418 6.80 -2.01 -11.90
CA GLU A 418 8.09 -1.77 -12.55
C GLU A 418 8.53 -2.95 -13.41
N SER A 419 9.29 -2.68 -14.46
CA SER A 419 9.99 -3.69 -15.25
C SER A 419 11.34 -3.15 -15.73
N THR A 420 12.36 -4.01 -15.72
CA THR A 420 13.73 -3.65 -16.06
C THR A 420 14.29 -4.61 -17.09
N CYS A 421 14.94 -4.07 -18.12
CA CYS A 421 15.62 -4.82 -19.16
C CYS A 421 16.98 -4.17 -19.48
N SER A 422 17.92 -4.98 -19.94
CA SER A 422 19.28 -4.55 -20.24
C SER A 422 19.78 -5.20 -21.52
N GLU A 423 20.46 -4.42 -22.36
CA GLU A 423 21.08 -4.90 -23.60
C GLU A 423 22.54 -4.46 -23.67
N THR A 424 23.39 -5.29 -24.27
CA THR A 424 24.83 -5.03 -24.42
C THR A 424 25.16 -4.76 -25.89
N TYR A 425 25.87 -3.66 -26.13
CA TYR A 425 26.29 -3.21 -27.46
C TYR A 425 27.81 -3.17 -27.54
N MET A 426 28.37 -3.72 -28.62
CA MET A 426 29.81 -3.71 -28.92
C MET A 426 30.15 -2.48 -29.75
N VAL A 427 31.14 -1.69 -29.30
CA VAL A 427 31.69 -0.56 -30.06
C VAL A 427 32.91 -1.07 -30.81
N ASP A 428 32.80 -1.18 -32.12
CA ASP A 428 33.89 -1.70 -32.95
C ASP A 428 33.81 -1.18 -34.39
N ASP A 429 34.94 -1.24 -35.06
CA ASP A 429 35.05 -1.06 -36.51
C ASP A 429 35.93 -2.17 -37.06
N ASP A 430 35.37 -3.02 -37.90
CA ASP A 430 36.04 -4.16 -38.53
C ASP A 430 36.27 -3.95 -40.03
N VAL A 431 35.93 -2.77 -40.56
CA VAL A 431 35.99 -2.49 -42.00
C VAL A 431 37.25 -1.67 -42.28
N PRO A 432 38.19 -2.19 -43.10
CA PRO A 432 39.38 -1.43 -43.45
C PRO A 432 39.09 -0.18 -44.30
N PRO A 433 39.91 0.88 -44.18
CA PRO A 433 39.79 2.03 -45.04
C PRO A 433 40.06 1.72 -46.51
N VAL A 434 39.47 2.52 -47.40
CA VAL A 434 39.62 2.40 -48.86
C VAL A 434 40.41 3.60 -49.40
N ILE A 435 41.59 3.33 -49.98
CA ILE A 435 42.42 4.35 -50.64
C ILE A 435 41.94 4.57 -52.08
N THR A 436 41.79 5.83 -52.47
CA THR A 436 41.55 6.22 -53.88
C THR A 436 42.85 6.05 -54.65
N ASP A 437 42.84 5.22 -55.69
CA ASP A 437 44.03 4.98 -56.50
C ASP A 437 44.43 6.24 -57.29
N LEU A 438 45.74 6.47 -57.39
CA LEU A 438 46.31 7.63 -58.09
C LEU A 438 47.14 7.15 -59.27
N GLU A 439 46.80 7.63 -60.46
CA GLU A 439 47.48 7.26 -61.71
C GLU A 439 48.97 7.63 -61.71
N ASP A 440 49.77 6.82 -62.40
CA ASP A 440 51.20 7.05 -62.60
C ASP A 440 51.50 8.39 -63.29
N ILE A 441 52.57 9.04 -62.86
CA ILE A 441 52.95 10.40 -63.29
C ILE A 441 54.20 10.33 -64.16
N MET A 442 54.17 10.95 -65.34
CA MET A 442 55.34 11.11 -66.20
C MET A 442 55.80 12.57 -66.25
N LEU A 443 57.00 12.85 -65.73
CA LEU A 443 57.63 14.16 -65.76
C LEU A 443 58.14 14.50 -67.16
N GLN A 444 57.91 15.75 -67.59
CA GLN A 444 58.36 16.24 -68.87
C GLN A 444 59.82 16.75 -68.79
N GLY A 445 60.61 16.43 -69.81
CA GLY A 445 62.03 16.82 -69.91
C GLY A 445 63.02 15.72 -69.47
N CYS A 446 64.30 15.88 -69.81
CA CYS A 446 65.38 15.00 -69.35
C CYS A 446 65.95 15.52 -68.03
N ASN A 447 66.17 14.63 -67.06
CA ASN A 447 66.67 14.93 -65.73
C ASN A 447 65.81 15.94 -64.93
N ALA A 448 64.50 15.99 -65.17
CA ALA A 448 63.58 16.87 -64.46
C ALA A 448 63.62 16.64 -62.93
N GLU A 449 63.67 17.70 -62.13
CA GLU A 449 63.62 17.61 -60.66
C GLU A 449 62.38 16.86 -60.17
N TRP A 450 62.52 16.09 -59.09
CA TRP A 450 61.40 15.34 -58.52
C TRP A 450 60.36 16.30 -57.91
N PRO A 451 59.06 16.10 -58.16
CA PRO A 451 58.02 16.93 -57.56
C PRO A 451 57.91 16.66 -56.05
N ALA A 452 57.11 17.47 -55.36
CA ALA A 452 56.61 17.10 -54.04
C ALA A 452 55.90 15.73 -54.12
N ALA A 453 55.96 14.96 -53.05
CA ALA A 453 55.32 13.66 -52.99
C ALA A 453 53.81 13.79 -53.32
N PRO A 454 53.28 12.93 -54.21
CA PRO A 454 51.87 12.99 -54.58
C PRO A 454 50.97 12.70 -53.38
N THR A 455 49.75 13.23 -53.44
CA THR A 455 48.71 13.01 -52.43
C THR A 455 47.48 12.34 -53.05
N THR A 456 46.78 11.51 -52.29
CA THR A 456 45.48 10.92 -52.66
C THR A 456 44.52 10.96 -51.45
N THR A 457 43.27 10.56 -51.67
CA THR A 457 42.22 10.50 -50.64
C THR A 457 41.91 9.07 -50.19
N TRP A 458 41.32 8.92 -49.02
CA TRP A 458 40.75 7.65 -48.54
C TRP A 458 39.42 7.89 -47.81
N THR A 459 38.59 6.86 -47.77
CA THR A 459 37.27 6.85 -47.10
C THR A 459 37.12 5.62 -46.22
N ASP A 460 36.19 5.68 -45.27
CA ASP A 460 35.94 4.65 -44.28
C ASP A 460 34.51 4.79 -43.73
N ASN A 461 33.93 3.73 -43.19
CA ASN A 461 32.57 3.71 -42.61
C ASN A 461 32.52 4.40 -41.24
N CYS A 462 33.57 4.27 -40.42
CA CYS A 462 33.62 4.83 -39.07
C CYS A 462 34.52 6.07 -38.94
N SER A 463 35.22 6.42 -40.02
CA SER A 463 36.07 7.61 -40.08
C SER A 463 35.61 8.59 -41.16
N ALA A 464 35.81 9.88 -40.94
CA ALA A 464 35.47 10.92 -41.91
C ALA A 464 36.31 10.88 -43.22
N GLY A 465 37.28 9.97 -43.32
CA GLY A 465 38.27 9.91 -44.40
C GLY A 465 39.31 11.03 -44.31
N GLY A 466 40.16 11.13 -45.34
CA GLY A 466 41.19 12.17 -45.38
C GLY A 466 42.09 12.13 -46.60
N THR A 467 43.10 13.00 -46.59
CA THR A 467 44.19 13.01 -47.60
C THR A 467 45.46 12.40 -47.03
N ILE A 468 46.13 11.58 -47.82
CA ILE A 468 47.41 10.93 -47.47
C ILE A 468 48.47 11.25 -48.52
N THR A 469 49.71 11.39 -48.06
CA THR A 469 50.87 11.68 -48.91
C THR A 469 51.68 10.40 -49.13
N GLY A 470 52.07 10.14 -50.37
CA GLY A 470 52.83 8.96 -50.73
C GLY A 470 54.23 8.98 -50.11
N VAL A 471 54.68 7.85 -49.58
CA VAL A 471 56.05 7.69 -49.07
C VAL A 471 56.96 7.29 -50.22
N ALA A 472 57.97 8.11 -50.50
CA ALA A 472 58.90 7.89 -51.60
C ALA A 472 59.81 6.68 -51.36
N GLY A 473 59.90 5.79 -52.35
CA GLY A 473 60.95 4.78 -52.45
C GLY A 473 62.28 5.35 -52.95
N ASN A 474 63.25 4.46 -53.16
CA ASN A 474 64.52 4.83 -53.77
C ASN A 474 64.34 5.02 -55.29
N PRO A 475 65.04 5.99 -55.92
CA PRO A 475 65.00 6.15 -57.36
C PRO A 475 65.66 4.95 -58.06
N VAL A 476 64.97 4.37 -59.03
CA VAL A 476 65.43 3.21 -59.81
C VAL A 476 65.67 3.64 -61.25
N ILE A 477 66.81 3.25 -61.82
CA ILE A 477 67.17 3.55 -63.22
C ILE A 477 66.91 2.32 -64.08
N VAL A 478 66.14 2.49 -65.16
CA VAL A 478 65.84 1.46 -66.15
C VAL A 478 65.99 2.06 -67.55
N GLY A 479 67.04 1.67 -68.27
CA GLY A 479 67.37 2.24 -69.58
C GLY A 479 67.58 3.76 -69.49
N CYS A 480 66.90 4.52 -70.36
CA CYS A 480 66.91 5.99 -70.38
C CYS A 480 65.85 6.63 -69.47
N THR A 481 65.28 5.87 -68.52
CA THR A 481 64.29 6.36 -67.57
C THR A 481 64.74 6.14 -66.14
N GLN A 482 64.28 7.02 -65.26
CA GLN A 482 64.39 6.86 -63.83
C GLN A 482 63.01 7.05 -63.20
N TYR A 483 62.65 6.23 -62.22
CA TYR A 483 61.37 6.34 -61.54
C TYR A 483 61.50 6.23 -60.02
N ILE A 484 60.51 6.77 -59.30
CA ILE A 484 60.29 6.58 -57.86
C ILE A 484 58.87 6.01 -57.68
N ASP A 485 58.75 4.93 -56.93
CA ASP A 485 57.45 4.41 -56.48
C ASP A 485 57.06 5.09 -55.16
N TYR A 486 55.86 5.65 -55.10
CA TYR A 486 55.28 6.25 -53.90
C TYR A 486 54.19 5.33 -53.36
N THR A 487 54.39 4.81 -52.15
CA THR A 487 53.44 3.92 -51.49
C THR A 487 52.48 4.72 -50.61
N PHE A 488 51.20 4.45 -50.74
CA PHE A 488 50.14 4.96 -49.87
C PHE A 488 49.67 3.86 -48.93
N ASN A 489 49.64 4.16 -47.64
CA ASN A 489 49.15 3.26 -46.60
C ASN A 489 48.41 4.11 -45.55
N VAL A 490 47.28 3.60 -45.06
CA VAL A 490 46.49 4.20 -43.99
C VAL A 490 45.85 3.10 -43.16
N SER A 491 45.76 3.35 -41.85
CA SER A 491 44.96 2.55 -40.92
C SER A 491 43.94 3.46 -40.26
N ASP A 492 42.76 2.93 -39.95
CA ASP A 492 41.77 3.66 -39.15
C ASP A 492 42.17 3.71 -37.65
N ALA A 493 41.28 4.29 -36.84
CA ALA A 493 41.46 4.42 -35.40
C ALA A 493 41.35 3.10 -34.62
N CYS A 494 40.71 2.08 -35.19
CA CYS A 494 40.59 0.74 -34.61
C CYS A 494 41.73 -0.20 -35.02
N GLY A 495 42.55 0.23 -35.98
CA GLY A 495 43.74 -0.48 -36.42
C GLY A 495 43.52 -1.34 -37.67
N ASN A 496 42.38 -1.23 -38.37
CA ASN A 496 42.25 -1.91 -39.64
C ASN A 496 43.11 -1.20 -40.69
N ALA A 497 43.92 -1.97 -41.41
CA ALA A 497 44.84 -1.45 -42.42
C ALA A 497 44.22 -1.54 -43.82
N ALA A 498 44.23 -0.41 -44.53
CA ALA A 498 43.84 -0.38 -45.94
C ALA A 498 44.78 -1.25 -46.79
N VAL A 499 44.28 -1.70 -47.94
CA VAL A 499 45.15 -2.31 -48.96
C VAL A 499 46.06 -1.21 -49.53
N PRO A 500 47.40 -1.32 -49.43
CA PRO A 500 48.29 -0.28 -49.92
C PRO A 500 48.21 -0.11 -51.44
N THR A 501 48.24 1.14 -51.91
CA THR A 501 48.34 1.47 -53.34
C THR A 501 49.71 2.09 -53.64
N VAL A 502 50.15 2.03 -54.89
CA VAL A 502 51.45 2.54 -55.33
C VAL A 502 51.28 3.35 -56.59
N THR A 503 51.82 4.57 -56.59
CA THR A 503 51.90 5.42 -57.78
C THR A 503 53.35 5.58 -58.19
N ARG A 504 53.67 5.33 -59.45
CA ARG A 504 54.99 5.51 -60.03
C ARG A 504 55.15 6.89 -60.64
N VAL A 505 56.17 7.62 -60.23
CA VAL A 505 56.59 8.88 -60.87
C VAL A 505 57.83 8.62 -61.71
N THR A 506 57.78 8.84 -63.01
CA THR A 506 58.85 8.54 -63.98
C THR A 506 59.38 9.81 -64.62
N ARG A 507 60.70 9.87 -64.89
CA ARG A 507 61.36 10.91 -65.70
C ARG A 507 62.30 10.29 -66.73
N MET A 508 62.56 11.00 -67.82
CA MET A 508 63.71 10.67 -68.68
C MET A 508 65.01 11.00 -67.94
N TYR A 509 66.00 10.12 -68.02
CA TYR A 509 67.28 10.28 -67.31
C TYR A 509 68.43 9.92 -68.24
N ASP A 510 69.33 10.88 -68.43
CA ASP A 510 70.58 10.72 -69.18
C ASP A 510 71.65 11.65 -68.66
N VAL A 511 72.78 11.08 -68.26
CA VAL A 511 73.97 11.80 -67.76
C VAL A 511 75.20 11.51 -68.61
N THR A 512 75.04 10.78 -69.72
CA THR A 512 76.15 10.40 -70.59
C THR A 512 76.26 11.41 -71.72
N ASP A 513 77.35 12.17 -71.72
CA ASP A 513 77.64 13.04 -72.86
C ASP A 513 77.85 12.20 -74.14
N PRO A 514 77.38 12.67 -75.32
CA PRO A 514 77.64 11.98 -76.57
C PRO A 514 79.14 11.96 -76.87
N ILE A 515 79.66 10.79 -77.23
CA ILE A 515 81.05 10.63 -77.66
C ILE A 515 81.11 10.85 -79.17
N ILE A 516 81.89 11.84 -79.60
CA ILE A 516 82.19 12.06 -81.02
C ILE A 516 83.35 11.13 -81.39
N VAL A 517 83.13 10.23 -82.34
CA VAL A 517 84.22 9.41 -82.90
C VAL A 517 84.94 10.24 -83.97
N GLU A 518 86.26 10.32 -83.93
CA GLU A 518 87.02 10.98 -85.00
C GLU A 518 87.09 10.07 -86.23
N VAL A 519 86.90 10.62 -87.43
CA VAL A 519 87.12 9.86 -88.68
C VAL A 519 88.61 9.68 -88.88
N ALA A 520 89.05 8.44 -89.11
CA ALA A 520 90.45 8.15 -89.39
C ALA A 520 90.92 8.91 -90.63
N ASP A 521 92.10 9.51 -90.53
CA ASP A 521 92.73 10.20 -91.66
C ASP A 521 92.89 9.23 -92.85
N TYR A 522 92.45 9.66 -94.03
CA TYR A 522 92.67 8.93 -95.26
C TYR A 522 93.23 9.85 -96.34
N THR A 523 94.08 9.26 -97.18
CA THR A 523 94.64 9.91 -98.35
C THR A 523 93.81 9.56 -99.57
N LEU A 524 93.49 10.57 -100.39
CA LEU A 524 92.82 10.37 -101.66
C LEU A 524 93.78 9.66 -102.63
N GLU A 525 93.36 8.55 -103.23
CA GLU A 525 94.18 7.87 -104.24
C GLU A 525 94.26 8.70 -105.54
N GLY A 526 95.48 8.88 -106.05
CA GLY A 526 95.77 9.61 -107.28
C GLY A 526 96.12 11.09 -107.09
N CYS A 527 96.70 11.71 -108.12
CA CYS A 527 97.01 13.14 -108.12
C CYS A 527 95.78 13.95 -108.59
N ASN A 528 95.48 15.05 -107.90
CA ASN A 528 94.37 15.98 -108.18
C ASN A 528 92.96 15.39 -108.03
N THR A 529 92.81 14.38 -107.18
CA THR A 529 91.50 13.82 -106.79
C THR A 529 90.72 14.86 -106.00
N ALA A 530 89.45 15.08 -106.36
CA ALA A 530 88.60 16.08 -105.70
C ALA A 530 88.33 15.70 -104.24
N TRP A 531 88.34 16.71 -103.35
CA TRP A 531 88.02 16.51 -101.94
C TRP A 531 86.56 16.08 -101.76
N PRO A 532 86.25 15.25 -100.74
CA PRO A 532 84.87 14.92 -100.39
C PRO A 532 84.16 16.17 -99.87
N GLU A 533 82.92 16.42 -100.31
CA GLU A 533 82.14 17.59 -99.89
C GLU A 533 81.65 17.50 -98.43
N VAL A 534 81.61 16.29 -97.85
CA VAL A 534 81.32 16.06 -96.43
C VAL A 534 82.14 14.88 -95.94
N VAL A 535 82.78 15.04 -94.78
CA VAL A 535 83.31 13.94 -93.97
C VAL A 535 82.40 13.83 -92.75
N SER A 536 81.53 12.82 -92.74
CA SER A 536 80.60 12.59 -91.63
C SER A 536 81.15 11.53 -90.69
N THR A 537 81.10 11.83 -89.39
CA THR A 537 81.23 10.84 -88.31
C THR A 537 79.88 10.59 -87.67
N THR A 538 79.72 9.47 -86.98
CA THR A 538 78.53 9.12 -86.19
C THR A 538 78.81 9.24 -84.71
#